data_AF-A0A7V2J6M9-F1
#
_entry.id   AF-A0A7V2J6M9-F1
#
_cell.length_a   1.000
_cell.length_b   1.000
_cell.length_c   1.000
_cell.angle_alpha   90.00
_cell.angle_beta   90.00
_cell.angle_gamma   90.00
#
_symmetry.space_group_name_H-M   'P 1'
#
loop_
_entity.id
_entity.type
_entity.pdbx_description
1 polymer ?
#
loop_
_entity_poly.entity_id
_entity_poly.type
_entity_poly.pdbx_seq_one_letter_code
_entity_poly.pdbx_strand_id
1 'polypeptide(L)' 'EPNKEKVGKITAAQVEEIAKTKMPDLNAFSMESAVKIIEGTARSMGIEVK' A
#
# COMPACT_ATOMS: atom_id res chain seq x y z
N GLU A 1 3.11 -17.01 10.01
CA GLU A 1 2.55 -16.92 8.65
C GLU A 1 2.34 -15.45 8.30
N PRO A 2 2.69 -14.99 7.09
CA PRO A 2 2.36 -13.64 6.67
C PRO A 2 0.83 -13.47 6.70
N ASN A 3 0.33 -12.40 7.33
CA ASN A 3 -1.10 -12.06 7.52
C ASN A 3 -1.84 -12.71 8.69
N LYS A 4 -1.19 -13.50 9.55
CA LYS A 4 -1.84 -13.96 10.80
C LYS A 4 -1.80 -12.91 11.91
N GLU A 5 -0.71 -12.14 11.98
CA GLU A 5 -0.53 -11.08 12.96
C GLU A 5 -0.44 -9.73 12.24
N LYS A 6 -1.10 -8.72 12.81
CA LYS A 6 -1.00 -7.36 12.27
C LYS A 6 0.34 -6.75 12.70
N VAL A 7 1.26 -6.62 11.76
CA VAL A 7 2.65 -6.20 12.03
C VAL A 7 2.86 -4.69 11.96
N GLY A 8 1.84 -3.92 11.58
CA GLY A 8 1.92 -2.46 11.53
C GLY A 8 0.62 -1.81 11.09
N LYS A 9 0.55 -0.49 11.19
CA LYS A 9 -0.55 0.32 10.67
C LYS A 9 0.01 1.50 9.89
N ILE A 10 -0.61 1.80 8.75
CA ILE A 10 -0.31 2.98 7.94
C ILE A 10 -1.61 3.70 7.60
N THR A 11 -1.54 5.02 7.44
CA THR A 11 -2.69 5.84 7.06
C THR A 11 -2.84 5.92 5.54
N ALA A 12 -4.04 6.20 5.05
CA ALA A 12 -4.29 6.43 3.63
C ALA A 12 -3.36 7.51 3.02
N ALA A 13 -3.08 8.58 3.78
CA ALA A 13 -2.13 9.62 3.36
C ALA A 13 -0.71 9.08 3.14
N GLN A 14 -0.23 8.19 4.02
CA GLN A 14 1.07 7.54 3.86
C GLN A 14 1.08 6.59 2.67
N VAL A 15 -0.02 5.88 2.41
CA VAL A 15 -0.14 5.04 1.21
C VAL A 15 -0.05 5.89 -0.05
N GLU A 16 -0.71 7.05 -0.08
CA GLU A 16 -0.61 7.98 -1.21
C GLU A 16 0.81 8.50 -1.43
N GLU A 17 1.55 8.85 -0.37
CA GLU A 17 2.95 9.28 -0.49
C GLU A 17 3.87 8.15 -0.99
N ILE A 18 3.67 6.93 -0.49
CA ILE A 18 4.39 5.74 -0.98
C ILE A 18 4.06 5.51 -2.44
N ALA A 19 2.78 5.58 -2.82
CA ALA A 19 2.32 5.41 -4.19
C ALA A 19 2.91 6.49 -5.12
N LYS A 20 2.98 7.76 -4.70
CA LYS A 20 3.62 8.84 -5.48
C LYS A 20 5.10 8.58 -5.71
N THR A 21 5.80 8.17 -4.65
CA THR A 21 7.24 7.90 -4.71
C THR A 21 7.53 6.67 -5.57
N LYS A 22 6.66 5.66 -5.51
CA LYS A 22 6.80 4.39 -6.24
C LYS A 22 6.17 4.43 -7.64
N MET A 23 5.39 5.45 -7.99
CA MET A 23 4.71 5.60 -9.27
C MET A 23 5.57 5.29 -10.50
N PRO A 24 6.84 5.75 -10.63
CA PRO A 24 7.68 5.38 -11.78
C PRO A 24 8.01 3.88 -11.86
N ASP A 25 7.94 3.15 -10.74
CA ASP A 25 8.18 1.71 -10.67
C ASP A 25 6.89 0.89 -10.77
N LEU A 26 5.72 1.53 -10.64
CA LEU A 26 4.43 0.86 -10.64
C LEU A 26 3.84 0.84 -12.05
N ASN A 27 3.23 -0.29 -12.43
CA ASN A 27 2.43 -0.37 -13.64
C ASN A 27 1.01 0.20 -13.40
N ALA A 28 0.93 1.44 -12.93
CA ALA A 28 -0.31 2.12 -12.61
C ALA A 28 -0.52 3.30 -13.56
N PHE A 29 -1.72 3.41 -14.13
CA PHE A 29 -2.08 4.52 -15.02
C PHE A 29 -2.69 5.71 -14.28
N SER A 30 -3.01 5.55 -13.00
CA SER A 30 -3.57 6.60 -12.14
C SER A 30 -3.09 6.45 -10.70
N MET A 31 -3.13 7.55 -9.94
CA MET A 31 -2.79 7.54 -8.52
C MET A 31 -3.70 6.61 -7.70
N GLU A 32 -4.99 6.53 -8.00
CA GLU A 32 -5.89 5.55 -7.36
C GLU A 32 -5.45 4.10 -7.61
N SER A 33 -5.02 3.79 -8.84
CA SER A 33 -4.54 2.44 -9.17
C SER A 33 -3.26 2.12 -8.43
N ALA A 34 -2.35 3.08 -8.32
CA ALA A 34 -1.12 2.95 -7.56
C ALA A 34 -1.39 2.72 -6.07
N VAL A 35 -2.30 3.50 -5.48
CA VAL A 35 -2.74 3.33 -4.09
C VAL A 35 -3.27 1.92 -3.86
N LYS A 36 -4.19 1.42 -4.71
CA LYS A 36 -4.73 0.06 -4.59
C LYS A 36 -3.65 -1.03 -4.65
N ILE A 37 -2.61 -0.87 -5.48
CA ILE A 37 -1.49 -1.81 -5.55
C ILE A 37 -0.71 -1.83 -4.22
N ILE A 38 -0.41 -0.65 -3.67
CA ILE A 38 0.30 -0.53 -2.39
C ILE A 38 -0.57 -1.06 -1.23
N GLU A 39 -1.87 -0.78 -1.21
CA GLU A 39 -2.81 -1.32 -0.21
C GLU A 39 -2.90 -2.84 -0.25
N GLY A 40 -2.99 -3.44 -1.45
CA GLY A 40 -3.01 -4.90 -1.61
C GLY A 40 -1.73 -5.55 -1.09
N THR A 41 -0.59 -4.88 -1.31
CA THR A 41 0.71 -5.32 -0.80
C THR A 41 0.77 -5.20 0.72
N ALA A 42 0.37 -4.06 1.28
CA ALA A 42 0.30 -3.82 2.72
C ALA A 42 -0.58 -4.87 3.42
N ARG A 43 -1.77 -5.15 2.87
CA ARG A 43 -2.70 -6.17 3.38
C ARG A 43 -2.09 -7.58 3.34
N SER A 44 -1.33 -7.90 2.31
CA SER A 44 -0.65 -9.21 2.14
C SER A 44 0.61 -9.36 2.99
N MET A 45 1.10 -8.27 3.59
CA MET A 45 2.16 -8.26 4.59
C MET A 45 1.62 -8.19 6.03
N GLY A 46 0.31 -8.08 6.23
CA GLY A 46 -0.31 -7.96 7.55
C GLY A 46 -0.32 -6.53 8.09
N ILE A 47 -0.20 -5.52 7.23
CA ILE A 47 -0.27 -4.12 7.61
C ILE A 47 -1.72 -3.64 7.47
N GLU A 48 -2.23 -2.98 8.52
CA GLU A 48 -3.55 -2.35 8.50
C GLU A 48 -3.47 -0.97 7.84
N VAL A 49 -4.24 -0.75 6.79
CA VAL A 49 -4.45 0.58 6.21
C VAL A 49 -5.66 1.22 6.88
N LYS A 50 -5.50 2.45 7.40
CA LYS A 50 -6.56 3.24 8.05
C LYS A 50 -6.84 4.55 7.34
#